data_AF-W2RES4-F1
#
_entry.id   AF-W2RES4-F1
#
_cell.length_a   1.000
_cell.length_b   1.000
_cell.length_c   1.000
_cell.angle_alpha   90.00
_cell.angle_beta   90.00
_cell.angle_gamma   90.00
#
_symmetry.space_group_name_H-M   'P 1'
#
loop_
_entity.id
_entity.type
_entity.pdbx_description
1 polymer ?
#
loop_
_entity_poly.entity_id
_entity_poly.type
_entity_poly.pdbx_seq_one_letter_code
_entity_poly.pdbx_strand_id
1 'polypeptide(L)'
;MAQEHFCFVLFDHRQQRSAMSASRSRHHLTIADKNRLRRHHQQHPELTQEQLREWAYAAFGQWVARSTVGHIVRAPEEVCANPEATRFQSGRYPDMEQELYTLIVARATQLGVDLKQLDSSGGILSDSELWTKANEILKRTRGSQESVSVAWVHRFKKRHGLHRSQLKRAATEAATMQTVAEQTIAEQMSALDNGIATDTETSEPARKKAANVTTTATTNRSHFVSSDDILLLTQVLVIKPWTFPYVMDGWQQVTEKLRAEESFRLDKTAGACQARLNLLLGHLKAGNTTALRKSGTEEEFDRKCAMIAEVAKQMGEYENAQKGNNLPVVVESVPSARQNPVAVNTMLPDLAKERERMAQRRLELMERKMERELAAQKRHSEEQVARLEKLHHEQQKVQQEQHAQLLATIQQQQAMMFDLIKSLAPVHNENQEQAQT
;
A
#
# COMPACT_ATOMS: atom_id res chain seq x y z
N MET A 1 -24.43 -43.37 -26.30
CA MET A 1 -23.16 -42.66 -26.54
C MET A 1 -23.13 -41.25 -25.93
N ALA A 2 -23.55 -41.08 -24.66
CA ALA A 2 -23.52 -39.78 -23.97
C ALA A 2 -23.00 -39.86 -22.52
N GLN A 3 -22.55 -41.05 -22.07
CA GLN A 3 -21.99 -41.25 -20.74
C GLN A 3 -20.46 -41.45 -20.74
N GLU A 4 -19.86 -41.78 -21.88
CA GLU A 4 -18.40 -41.98 -21.96
C GLU A 4 -17.61 -40.69 -22.19
N HIS A 5 -18.25 -39.63 -22.70
CA HIS A 5 -17.62 -38.31 -22.87
C HIS A 5 -17.41 -37.55 -21.54
N PHE A 6 -18.13 -37.89 -20.47
CA PHE A 6 -18.00 -37.20 -19.18
C PHE A 6 -16.81 -37.72 -18.36
N CYS A 7 -16.40 -38.98 -18.58
CA CYS A 7 -15.25 -39.57 -17.89
C CYS A 7 -13.90 -39.11 -18.46
N PHE A 8 -13.82 -38.75 -19.74
CA PHE A 8 -12.56 -38.33 -20.36
C PHE A 8 -12.12 -36.92 -19.91
N VAL A 9 -13.08 -36.00 -19.67
CA VAL A 9 -12.77 -34.63 -19.19
C VAL A 9 -12.31 -34.63 -17.73
N LEU A 10 -12.78 -35.58 -16.92
CA LEU A 10 -12.39 -35.70 -15.50
C LEU A 10 -10.99 -36.31 -15.31
N PHE A 11 -10.50 -37.11 -16.26
CA PHE A 11 -9.19 -37.76 -16.14
C PHE A 11 -8.04 -36.80 -16.51
N ASP A 12 -8.26 -35.94 -17.50
CA ASP A 12 -7.26 -34.95 -17.96
C ASP A 12 -7.03 -33.84 -16.91
N HIS A 13 -8.09 -33.47 -16.18
CA HIS A 13 -7.99 -32.54 -15.04
C HIS A 13 -7.17 -33.08 -13.85
N ARG A 14 -6.93 -34.40 -13.78
CA ARG A 14 -6.14 -35.00 -12.69
C ARG A 14 -4.64 -35.02 -13.00
N GLN A 15 -4.24 -35.08 -14.27
CA GLN A 15 -2.83 -34.97 -14.67
C GLN A 15 -2.34 -33.52 -14.67
N GLN A 16 -3.17 -32.55 -15.07
CA GLN A 16 -2.85 -31.12 -14.93
C GLN A 16 -2.73 -30.67 -13.46
N ARG A 17 -3.30 -31.41 -12.50
CA ARG A 17 -3.16 -31.15 -11.04
C ARG A 17 -1.76 -31.43 -10.51
N SER A 18 -0.95 -32.26 -11.18
CA SER A 18 0.37 -32.65 -10.67
C SER A 18 1.51 -31.79 -11.25
N ALA A 19 1.40 -31.38 -12.52
CA ALA A 19 2.47 -30.63 -13.21
C ALA A 19 2.51 -29.12 -12.86
N MET A 20 1.39 -28.48 -12.47
CA MET A 20 1.37 -27.03 -12.14
C MET A 20 1.66 -26.70 -10.65
N SER A 21 2.18 -27.66 -9.88
CA SER A 21 2.49 -27.48 -8.45
C SER A 21 3.86 -26.83 -8.19
N ALA A 22 4.66 -26.58 -9.23
CA ALA A 22 5.92 -25.87 -9.11
C ALA A 22 5.68 -24.35 -9.26
N SER A 23 5.60 -23.65 -8.12
CA SER A 23 5.52 -22.18 -7.97
C SER A 23 4.15 -21.48 -7.98
N ARG A 24 3.05 -22.11 -7.53
CA ARG A 24 1.78 -21.37 -7.33
C ARG A 24 1.93 -20.27 -6.27
N SER A 25 2.10 -19.04 -6.74
CA SER A 25 1.78 -17.83 -5.98
C SER A 25 0.37 -17.99 -5.40
N ARG A 26 0.19 -17.62 -4.13
CA ARG A 26 -1.13 -17.69 -3.50
C ARG A 26 -2.03 -16.71 -4.23
N HIS A 27 -3.06 -17.21 -4.90
CA HIS A 27 -4.02 -16.38 -5.61
C HIS A 27 -4.90 -15.66 -4.59
N HIS A 28 -5.02 -14.35 -4.73
CA HIS A 28 -5.76 -13.50 -3.82
C HIS A 28 -6.94 -12.87 -4.57
N LEU A 29 -8.16 -13.23 -4.16
CA LEU A 29 -9.38 -12.58 -4.65
C LEU A 29 -9.43 -11.12 -4.19
N THR A 30 -9.95 -10.25 -5.06
CA THR A 30 -10.26 -8.86 -4.72
C THR A 30 -11.46 -8.79 -3.77
N ILE A 31 -11.67 -7.65 -3.11
CA ILE A 31 -12.86 -7.42 -2.27
C ILE A 31 -14.13 -7.52 -3.12
N ALA A 32 -14.12 -7.00 -4.35
CA ALA A 32 -15.23 -7.13 -5.28
C ALA A 32 -15.56 -8.60 -5.60
N ASP A 33 -14.55 -9.42 -5.89
CA ASP A 33 -14.75 -10.85 -6.18
C ASP A 33 -15.30 -11.59 -4.97
N LYS A 34 -14.79 -11.28 -3.76
CA LYS A 34 -15.33 -11.82 -2.51
C LYS A 34 -16.78 -11.43 -2.30
N ASN A 35 -17.15 -10.17 -2.53
CA ASN A 35 -18.53 -9.70 -2.41
C ASN A 35 -19.44 -10.32 -3.47
N ARG A 36 -18.97 -10.50 -4.71
CA ARG A 36 -19.71 -11.24 -5.76
C ARG A 36 -19.96 -12.69 -5.35
N LEU A 37 -18.95 -13.36 -4.78
CA LEU A 37 -19.08 -14.73 -4.27
C LEU A 37 -20.09 -14.82 -3.11
N ARG A 38 -20.09 -13.83 -2.19
CA ARG A 38 -21.08 -13.72 -1.11
C ARG A 38 -22.49 -13.57 -1.66
N ARG A 39 -22.71 -12.63 -2.58
CA ARG A 39 -24.02 -12.40 -3.22
C ARG A 39 -24.51 -13.62 -3.99
N HIS A 40 -23.61 -14.31 -4.69
CA HIS A 40 -23.95 -15.54 -5.40
C HIS A 40 -24.43 -16.64 -4.44
N HIS A 41 -23.76 -16.85 -3.31
CA HIS A 41 -24.23 -17.81 -2.31
C HIS A 41 -25.52 -17.37 -1.60
N GLN A 42 -25.74 -16.07 -1.39
CA GLN A 42 -27.02 -15.59 -0.84
C GLN A 42 -28.19 -15.88 -1.77
N GLN A 43 -27.97 -15.81 -3.08
CA GLN A 43 -28.96 -16.15 -4.11
C GLN A 43 -29.13 -17.67 -4.27
N HIS A 44 -28.07 -18.43 -3.99
CA HIS A 44 -28.01 -19.88 -4.16
C HIS A 44 -27.46 -20.58 -2.89
N PRO A 45 -28.21 -20.56 -1.77
CA PRO A 45 -27.77 -21.16 -0.50
C PRO A 45 -27.65 -22.70 -0.57
N GLU A 46 -28.22 -23.33 -1.59
CA GLU A 46 -28.14 -24.76 -1.88
C GLU A 46 -26.77 -25.20 -2.41
N LEU A 47 -25.96 -24.27 -2.94
CA LEU A 47 -24.69 -24.62 -3.56
C LEU A 47 -23.66 -25.06 -2.54
N THR A 48 -23.01 -26.19 -2.85
CA THR A 48 -21.89 -26.68 -2.06
C THR A 48 -20.67 -25.77 -2.21
N GLN A 49 -19.76 -25.81 -1.25
CA GLN A 49 -18.49 -25.09 -1.33
C GLN A 49 -17.65 -25.47 -2.55
N GLU A 50 -17.83 -26.68 -3.08
CA GLU A 50 -17.14 -27.15 -4.28
C GLU A 50 -17.69 -26.47 -5.54
N GLN A 51 -19.02 -26.41 -5.66
CA GLN A 51 -19.69 -25.72 -6.77
C GLN A 51 -19.44 -24.21 -6.74
N LEU A 52 -19.42 -23.59 -5.56
CA LEU A 52 -19.04 -22.18 -5.41
C LEU A 52 -17.58 -21.92 -5.80
N ARG A 53 -16.69 -22.89 -5.57
CA ARG A 53 -15.29 -22.80 -5.98
C ARG A 53 -15.14 -22.90 -7.49
N GLU A 54 -15.86 -23.82 -8.12
CA GLU A 54 -15.89 -23.97 -9.58
C GLU A 54 -16.46 -22.72 -10.24
N TRP A 55 -17.55 -22.17 -9.70
CA TRP A 55 -18.09 -20.89 -10.14
C TRP A 55 -17.08 -19.75 -9.99
N ALA A 56 -16.38 -19.66 -8.85
CA ALA A 56 -15.35 -18.63 -8.64
C ALA A 56 -14.20 -18.76 -9.66
N TYR A 57 -13.81 -19.99 -10.00
CA TYR A 57 -12.81 -20.22 -11.03
C TYR A 57 -13.30 -19.79 -12.41
N ALA A 58 -14.51 -20.16 -12.79
CA ALA A 58 -15.11 -19.75 -14.06
C ALA A 58 -15.31 -18.22 -14.15
N ALA A 59 -15.67 -17.57 -13.04
CA ALA A 59 -15.98 -16.14 -13.00
C ALA A 59 -14.74 -15.24 -12.89
N PHE A 60 -13.68 -15.69 -12.20
CA PHE A 60 -12.51 -14.87 -11.87
C PHE A 60 -11.20 -15.41 -12.45
N GLY A 61 -11.20 -16.60 -13.05
CA GLY A 61 -9.99 -17.28 -13.53
C GLY A 61 -9.05 -17.76 -12.42
N GLN A 62 -9.40 -17.60 -11.14
CA GLN A 62 -8.55 -17.93 -10.00
C GLN A 62 -9.05 -19.15 -9.24
N TRP A 63 -8.17 -20.15 -9.07
CA TRP A 63 -8.51 -21.35 -8.31
C TRP A 63 -8.30 -21.14 -6.81
N VAL A 64 -9.38 -20.99 -6.07
CA VAL A 64 -9.37 -20.70 -4.63
C VAL A 64 -9.56 -21.99 -3.81
N ALA A 65 -8.94 -22.11 -2.64
CA ALA A 65 -9.15 -23.28 -1.79
C ALA A 65 -10.60 -23.35 -1.28
N ARG A 66 -11.15 -24.58 -1.16
CA ARG A 66 -12.51 -24.81 -0.65
C ARG A 66 -12.75 -24.18 0.73
N SER A 67 -11.77 -24.27 1.62
CA SER A 67 -11.82 -23.62 2.95
C SER A 67 -11.91 -22.10 2.86
N THR A 68 -11.17 -21.48 1.94
CA THR A 68 -11.20 -20.04 1.68
C THR A 68 -12.58 -19.58 1.19
N VAL A 69 -13.21 -20.34 0.28
CA VAL A 69 -14.59 -20.09 -0.17
C VAL A 69 -15.55 -20.11 1.02
N GLY A 70 -15.48 -21.16 1.86
CA GLY A 70 -16.29 -21.24 3.08
C GLY A 70 -16.08 -20.08 4.06
N HIS A 71 -14.85 -19.57 4.18
CA HIS A 71 -14.57 -18.40 5.01
C HIS A 71 -15.13 -17.09 4.43
N ILE A 72 -15.01 -16.88 3.12
CA ILE A 72 -15.49 -15.65 2.45
C ILE A 72 -17.00 -15.52 2.61
N VAL A 73 -17.71 -16.63 2.36
CA VAL A 73 -19.17 -16.67 2.28
C VAL A 73 -19.83 -16.49 3.65
N ARG A 74 -19.18 -16.93 4.73
CA ARG A 74 -19.65 -16.73 6.12
C ARG A 74 -19.35 -15.34 6.66
N ALA A 75 -18.36 -14.65 6.09
CA ALA A 75 -18.00 -13.31 6.51
C ALA A 75 -19.00 -12.28 5.93
N PRO A 76 -19.33 -11.22 6.68
CA PRO A 76 -20.19 -10.16 6.18
C PRO A 76 -19.58 -9.46 4.97
N GLU A 77 -20.42 -8.76 4.20
CA GLU A 77 -19.97 -8.01 3.03
C GLU A 77 -19.00 -6.89 3.45
N GLU A 78 -17.91 -6.76 2.70
CA GLU A 78 -16.86 -5.79 2.98
C GLU A 78 -17.12 -4.54 2.14
N VAL A 79 -17.40 -3.40 2.80
CA VAL A 79 -17.56 -2.10 2.12
C VAL A 79 -16.20 -1.40 2.09
N CYS A 80 -15.50 -1.51 0.96
CA CYS A 80 -14.18 -0.89 0.77
C CYS A 80 -14.21 0.11 -0.38
N ALA A 81 -13.49 1.23 -0.22
CA ALA A 81 -13.37 2.26 -1.24
C ALA A 81 -12.73 1.74 -2.53
N ASN A 82 -11.66 0.94 -2.41
CA ASN A 82 -11.08 0.26 -3.56
C ASN A 82 -11.63 -1.18 -3.66
N PRO A 83 -12.56 -1.46 -4.60
CA PRO A 83 -13.09 -2.81 -4.83
C PRO A 83 -12.04 -3.82 -5.30
N GLU A 84 -10.97 -3.36 -5.96
CA GLU A 84 -9.88 -4.20 -6.48
C GLU A 84 -8.83 -4.55 -5.42
N ALA A 85 -8.90 -3.96 -4.22
CA ALA A 85 -7.97 -4.29 -3.16
C ALA A 85 -8.12 -5.76 -2.74
N THR A 86 -7.02 -6.45 -2.48
CA THR A 86 -7.03 -7.87 -2.03
C THR A 86 -7.24 -8.00 -0.52
N ARG A 87 -7.04 -6.92 0.23
CA ARG A 87 -7.15 -6.86 1.69
C ARG A 87 -8.01 -5.68 2.12
N PHE A 88 -8.97 -5.96 2.99
CA PHE A 88 -9.71 -4.92 3.68
C PHE A 88 -8.80 -4.19 4.67
N GLN A 89 -8.61 -2.89 4.44
CA GLN A 89 -7.96 -1.99 5.37
C GLN A 89 -8.86 -0.77 5.51
N SER A 90 -9.33 -0.49 6.72
CA SER A 90 -10.11 0.72 6.99
C SER A 90 -9.20 1.83 7.50
N GLY A 91 -9.43 3.05 7.01
CA GLY A 91 -8.78 4.26 7.51
C GLY A 91 -9.47 4.83 8.74
N ARG A 92 -9.03 6.02 9.19
CA ARG A 92 -9.70 6.76 10.27
C ARG A 92 -11.10 7.23 9.83
N TYR A 93 -11.22 7.60 8.56
CA TYR A 93 -12.41 8.22 7.99
C TYR A 93 -12.87 7.39 6.78
N PRO A 94 -13.44 6.18 6.97
CA PRO A 94 -13.81 5.28 5.88
C PRO A 94 -14.82 5.92 4.91
N ASP A 95 -15.81 6.66 5.43
CA ASP A 95 -16.86 7.28 4.60
C ASP A 95 -16.30 8.38 3.69
N MET A 96 -15.43 9.24 4.25
CA MET A 96 -14.72 10.26 3.47
C MET A 96 -13.74 9.62 2.47
N GLU A 97 -13.06 8.53 2.85
CA GLU A 97 -12.19 7.78 1.93
C GLU A 97 -12.96 7.18 0.75
N GLN A 98 -14.17 6.64 1.01
CA GLN A 98 -15.06 6.12 -0.02
C GLN A 98 -15.48 7.19 -1.02
N GLU A 99 -15.91 8.35 -0.52
CA GLU A 99 -16.33 9.45 -1.38
C GLU A 99 -15.16 10.02 -2.18
N LEU A 100 -14.01 10.23 -1.53
CA LEU A 100 -12.82 10.71 -2.21
C LEU A 100 -12.34 9.75 -3.30
N TYR A 101 -12.38 8.44 -3.05
CA TYR A 101 -12.03 7.44 -4.05
C TYR A 101 -13.01 7.45 -5.22
N THR A 102 -14.31 7.55 -4.96
CA THR A 102 -15.34 7.69 -6.01
C THR A 102 -15.09 8.90 -6.90
N LEU A 103 -14.70 10.05 -6.32
CA LEU A 103 -14.33 11.25 -7.08
C LEU A 103 -13.09 11.04 -7.95
N ILE A 104 -12.08 10.33 -7.43
CA ILE A 104 -10.87 9.99 -8.19
C ILE A 104 -11.22 9.11 -9.39
N VAL A 105 -12.06 8.08 -9.19
CA VAL A 105 -12.53 7.19 -10.26
C VAL A 105 -13.34 7.98 -11.29
N ALA A 106 -14.29 8.80 -10.87
CA ALA A 106 -15.10 9.61 -11.78
C ALA A 106 -14.24 10.55 -12.63
N ARG A 107 -13.22 11.18 -12.03
CA ARG A 107 -12.27 12.05 -12.73
C ARG A 107 -11.39 11.26 -13.70
N ALA A 108 -10.96 10.05 -13.34
CA ALA A 108 -10.22 9.17 -14.24
C ALA A 108 -11.05 8.80 -15.47
N THR A 109 -12.32 8.41 -15.26
CA THR A 109 -13.27 8.10 -16.34
C THR A 109 -13.52 9.30 -17.25
N GLN A 110 -13.68 10.51 -16.70
CA GLN A 110 -13.85 11.73 -17.50
C GLN A 110 -12.64 12.04 -18.38
N LEU A 111 -11.44 11.76 -17.88
CA LEU A 111 -10.20 11.95 -18.64
C LEU A 111 -9.88 10.78 -19.59
N GLY A 112 -10.67 9.70 -19.53
CA GLY A 112 -10.43 8.49 -20.31
C GLY A 112 -9.14 7.75 -19.94
N VAL A 113 -8.63 7.96 -18.73
CA VAL A 113 -7.35 7.38 -18.30
C VAL A 113 -7.57 6.27 -17.29
N ASP A 114 -6.90 5.14 -17.48
CA ASP A 114 -6.88 4.06 -16.50
C ASP A 114 -6.06 4.49 -15.26
N LEU A 115 -6.67 4.31 -14.08
CA LEU A 115 -6.09 4.58 -12.76
C LEU A 115 -4.72 3.90 -12.56
N LYS A 116 -4.51 2.75 -13.22
CA LYS A 116 -3.30 1.93 -13.07
C LYS A 116 -2.13 2.35 -13.97
N GLN A 117 -2.38 3.09 -15.05
CA GLN A 117 -1.37 3.42 -16.08
C GLN A 117 -0.77 4.83 -15.93
N LEU A 118 -1.07 5.53 -14.83
CA LEU A 118 -0.67 6.92 -14.63
C LEU A 118 0.78 7.04 -14.13
N ASP A 119 1.74 6.64 -14.96
CA ASP A 119 3.13 6.47 -14.53
C ASP A 119 4.00 7.73 -14.59
N SER A 120 3.55 8.82 -15.23
CA SER A 120 4.47 9.91 -15.57
C SER A 120 3.98 11.36 -15.35
N SER A 121 2.68 11.62 -15.27
CA SER A 121 2.12 12.99 -15.15
C SER A 121 1.35 13.20 -13.85
N GLY A 122 2.03 13.07 -12.71
CA GLY A 122 1.56 13.71 -11.48
C GLY A 122 0.25 13.21 -10.86
N GLY A 123 -0.19 11.97 -11.06
CA GLY A 123 -1.45 11.49 -10.47
C GLY A 123 -2.70 12.19 -11.05
N ILE A 124 -3.88 11.56 -10.96
CA ILE A 124 -5.15 12.19 -11.38
C ILE A 124 -5.46 13.42 -10.53
N LEU A 125 -4.96 13.41 -9.29
CA LEU A 125 -4.96 14.52 -8.34
C LEU A 125 -3.58 14.61 -7.69
N SER A 126 -3.09 15.85 -7.57
CA SER A 126 -1.91 16.15 -6.75
C SER A 126 -2.17 15.85 -5.26
N ASP A 127 -1.10 15.66 -4.48
CA ASP A 127 -1.20 15.42 -3.04
C ASP A 127 -1.95 16.55 -2.31
N SER A 128 -1.75 17.79 -2.77
CA SER A 128 -2.42 18.98 -2.25
C SER A 128 -3.93 18.99 -2.55
N GLU A 129 -4.32 18.62 -3.79
CA GLU A 129 -5.73 18.52 -4.16
C GLU A 129 -6.44 17.40 -3.39
N LEU A 130 -5.78 16.24 -3.23
CA LEU A 130 -6.31 15.13 -2.43
C LEU A 130 -6.55 15.54 -0.97
N TRP A 131 -5.58 16.23 -0.38
CA TRP A 131 -5.70 16.74 0.98
C TRP A 131 -6.84 17.77 1.11
N THR A 132 -6.94 18.69 0.16
CA THR A 132 -7.96 19.74 0.14
C THR A 132 -9.36 19.12 0.02
N LYS A 133 -9.56 18.20 -0.93
CA LYS A 133 -10.83 17.50 -1.14
C LYS A 133 -11.21 16.62 0.04
N ALA A 134 -10.26 15.92 0.65
CA ALA A 134 -10.51 15.14 1.87
C ALA A 134 -11.04 16.03 3.01
N ASN A 135 -10.41 17.19 3.24
CA ASN A 135 -10.85 18.11 4.29
C ASN A 135 -12.20 18.78 3.97
N GLU A 136 -12.49 19.06 2.70
CA GLU A 136 -13.80 19.55 2.26
C GLU A 136 -14.91 18.55 2.59
N ILE A 137 -14.70 17.27 2.25
CA ILE A 137 -15.64 16.18 2.56
C ILE A 137 -15.80 16.01 4.08
N LEU A 138 -14.71 16.08 4.86
CA LEU A 138 -14.79 15.98 6.32
C LEU A 138 -15.58 17.12 6.95
N LYS A 139 -15.33 18.36 6.52
CA LYS A 139 -16.06 19.53 7.01
C LYS A 139 -17.56 19.38 6.73
N ARG A 140 -17.91 18.92 5.53
CA ARG A 140 -19.32 18.69 5.15
C ARG A 140 -19.97 17.55 5.94
N THR A 141 -19.28 16.43 6.13
CA THR A 141 -19.85 15.22 6.74
C THR A 141 -19.87 15.26 8.27
N ARG A 142 -18.87 15.87 8.91
CA ARG A 142 -18.73 15.89 10.37
C ARG A 142 -18.90 17.26 11.01
N GLY A 143 -18.91 18.35 10.24
CA GLY A 143 -19.09 19.71 10.76
C GLY A 143 -17.98 20.23 11.68
N SER A 144 -16.88 19.48 11.83
CA SER A 144 -15.80 19.78 12.77
C SER A 144 -14.61 20.50 12.09
N GLN A 145 -13.79 21.18 12.88
CA GLN A 145 -12.48 21.72 12.46
C GLN A 145 -11.40 20.62 12.36
N GLU A 146 -11.79 19.34 12.40
CA GLU A 146 -10.83 18.25 12.22
C GLU A 146 -10.31 18.25 10.79
N SER A 147 -9.00 18.08 10.64
CA SER A 147 -8.34 17.95 9.35
C SER A 147 -7.47 16.70 9.33
N VAL A 148 -7.37 16.10 8.15
CA VAL A 148 -6.38 15.04 7.92
C VAL A 148 -4.98 15.65 7.87
N SER A 149 -3.98 14.90 8.31
CA SER A 149 -2.58 15.31 8.17
C SER A 149 -2.09 15.09 6.73
N VAL A 150 -1.00 15.76 6.33
CA VAL A 150 -0.37 15.50 5.01
C VAL A 150 0.07 14.03 4.89
N ALA A 151 0.57 13.45 5.98
CA ALA A 151 0.94 12.03 6.04
C ALA A 151 -0.26 11.07 5.84
N TRP A 152 -1.49 11.53 6.09
CA TRP A 152 -2.68 10.73 5.80
C TRP A 152 -2.85 10.50 4.29
N VAL A 153 -2.53 11.48 3.43
CA VAL A 153 -2.62 11.32 1.95
C VAL A 153 -1.73 10.19 1.47
N HIS A 154 -0.50 10.12 1.99
CA HIS A 154 0.42 9.04 1.65
C HIS A 154 -0.10 7.66 2.10
N ARG A 155 -0.72 7.59 3.29
CA ARG A 155 -1.36 6.35 3.78
C ARG A 155 -2.59 5.97 2.96
N PHE A 156 -3.41 6.95 2.58
CA PHE A 156 -4.57 6.79 1.71
C PHE A 156 -4.15 6.20 0.36
N LYS A 157 -3.16 6.81 -0.32
CA LYS A 157 -2.63 6.30 -1.59
C LYS A 157 -2.16 4.86 -1.47
N LYS A 158 -1.40 4.54 -0.42
CA LYS A 158 -0.88 3.18 -0.18
C LYS A 158 -1.98 2.16 0.12
N ARG A 159 -3.06 2.57 0.79
CA ARG A 159 -4.19 1.70 1.15
C ARG A 159 -5.03 1.35 -0.08
N HIS A 160 -5.26 2.34 -0.95
CA HIS A 160 -6.12 2.20 -2.11
C HIS A 160 -5.37 1.85 -3.39
N GLY A 161 -4.09 1.47 -3.32
CA GLY A 161 -3.33 1.03 -4.49
C GLY A 161 -2.84 2.16 -5.41
N LEU A 162 -3.06 3.42 -5.03
CA LEU A 162 -2.75 4.62 -5.81
C LEU A 162 -1.32 5.13 -5.58
N HIS A 163 -0.49 4.37 -4.84
CA HIS A 163 0.89 4.77 -4.58
C HIS A 163 1.79 4.46 -5.78
N ARG A 164 2.71 5.37 -6.14
CA ARG A 164 3.58 5.24 -7.32
C ARG A 164 4.28 3.88 -7.43
N SER A 165 4.78 3.33 -6.33
CA SER A 165 5.43 2.00 -6.32
C SER A 165 4.46 0.82 -6.44
N GLN A 166 3.18 0.99 -6.11
CA GLN A 166 2.14 -0.02 -6.33
C GLN A 166 1.66 0.04 -7.78
N LEU A 167 1.46 1.24 -8.32
CA LEU A 167 1.13 1.46 -9.73
C LEU A 167 2.21 0.90 -10.64
N LYS A 168 3.49 1.22 -10.39
CA LYS A 168 4.62 0.66 -11.15
C LYS A 168 4.64 -0.88 -11.13
N ARG A 169 4.32 -1.50 -9.98
CA ARG A 169 4.25 -2.97 -9.89
C ARG A 169 3.06 -3.53 -10.67
N ALA A 170 1.89 -2.91 -10.54
CA ALA A 170 0.70 -3.31 -11.30
C ALA A 170 0.92 -3.17 -12.80
N ALA A 171 1.58 -2.09 -13.26
CA ALA A 171 1.96 -1.89 -14.66
C ALA A 171 2.93 -2.97 -15.15
N THR A 172 3.96 -3.31 -14.36
CA THR A 172 4.88 -4.41 -14.72
C THR A 172 4.19 -5.77 -14.74
N GLU A 173 3.27 -6.03 -13.80
CA GLU A 173 2.49 -7.27 -13.77
C GLU A 173 1.56 -7.36 -14.99
N ALA A 174 0.89 -6.25 -15.34
CA ALA A 174 0.05 -6.17 -16.53
C ALA A 174 0.85 -6.40 -17.83
N ALA A 175 2.02 -5.76 -17.96
CA ALA A 175 2.90 -5.95 -19.10
C ALA A 175 3.39 -7.41 -19.20
N THR A 176 3.76 -8.03 -18.08
CA THR A 176 4.19 -9.44 -18.05
C THR A 176 3.06 -10.39 -18.43
N MET A 177 1.84 -10.13 -17.95
CA MET A 177 0.66 -10.93 -18.32
C MET A 177 0.32 -10.77 -19.80
N GLN A 178 0.52 -9.59 -20.38
CA GLN A 178 0.32 -9.35 -21.81
C GLN A 178 1.35 -10.07 -22.67
N THR A 179 2.63 -10.06 -22.28
CA THR A 179 3.67 -10.83 -23.00
C THR A 179 3.47 -12.34 -22.88
N VAL A 180 3.01 -12.83 -21.72
CA VAL A 180 2.69 -14.25 -21.56
C VAL A 180 1.48 -14.62 -22.40
N ALA A 181 0.44 -13.79 -22.47
CA ALA A 181 -0.71 -14.02 -23.33
C ALA A 181 -0.33 -14.06 -24.82
N GLU A 182 0.54 -13.15 -25.26
CA GLU A 182 1.07 -13.12 -26.63
C GLU A 182 1.95 -14.34 -26.94
N GLN A 183 2.78 -14.77 -25.98
CA GLN A 183 3.57 -16.00 -26.11
C GLN A 183 2.70 -17.27 -26.13
N THR A 184 1.62 -17.32 -25.33
CA THR A 184 0.70 -18.46 -25.32
C THR A 184 -0.06 -18.56 -26.66
N ILE A 185 -0.36 -17.43 -27.30
CA ILE A 185 -0.98 -17.40 -28.64
C ILE A 185 0.02 -17.85 -29.72
N ALA A 186 1.29 -17.46 -29.63
CA ALA A 186 2.35 -17.89 -30.55
C ALA A 186 2.67 -19.39 -30.41
N GLU A 187 2.70 -19.91 -29.18
CA GLU A 187 2.99 -21.31 -28.87
C GLU A 187 1.82 -22.24 -29.26
N GLN A 188 0.57 -21.73 -29.22
CA GLN A 188 -0.59 -22.44 -29.78
C GLN A 188 -0.60 -22.48 -31.32
N MET A 189 0.11 -21.57 -32.00
CA MET A 189 0.28 -21.61 -33.46
C MET A 189 1.47 -22.45 -33.91
N SER A 190 2.46 -22.73 -33.04
CA SER A 190 3.63 -23.56 -33.37
C SER A 190 3.49 -25.04 -32.96
N ALA A 191 2.46 -25.41 -32.19
CA ALA A 191 2.21 -26.78 -31.74
C ALA A 191 1.60 -27.70 -32.82
N LEU A 192 2.02 -27.53 -34.09
CA LEU A 192 1.74 -28.44 -35.19
C LEU A 192 2.99 -28.73 -36.02
N ASP A 193 4.19 -28.69 -35.44
CA ASP A 193 5.34 -29.39 -36.04
C ASP A 193 6.44 -29.70 -35.00
N ASN A 194 6.87 -30.97 -35.03
CA ASN A 194 8.05 -31.56 -34.41
C ASN A 194 8.17 -31.62 -32.87
N GLY A 195 7.94 -32.84 -32.37
CA GLY A 195 8.64 -33.34 -31.19
C GLY A 195 10.04 -33.86 -31.57
N ILE A 196 10.99 -33.70 -30.64
CA ILE A 196 12.01 -34.68 -30.24
C ILE A 196 12.85 -34.03 -29.13
N ALA A 197 13.12 -34.82 -28.11
CA ALA A 197 13.76 -34.51 -26.84
C ALA A 197 15.22 -34.09 -26.93
N THR A 198 15.70 -33.37 -25.90
CA THR A 198 16.99 -33.64 -25.23
C THR A 198 17.00 -33.03 -23.83
N ASP A 199 17.17 -33.90 -22.83
CA ASP A 199 17.61 -33.59 -21.47
C ASP A 199 19.09 -33.22 -21.44
N THR A 200 19.52 -32.25 -20.62
CA THR A 200 20.74 -32.32 -19.79
C THR A 200 20.92 -31.09 -18.89
N GLU A 201 21.15 -31.36 -17.59
CA GLU A 201 22.01 -30.66 -16.61
C GLU A 201 21.76 -29.17 -16.26
N THR A 202 22.01 -28.60 -15.08
CA THR A 202 22.41 -28.98 -13.70
C THR A 202 22.40 -27.65 -12.94
N SER A 203 21.89 -27.55 -11.69
CA SER A 203 22.49 -26.71 -10.64
C SER A 203 21.76 -26.78 -9.29
N GLU A 204 22.59 -26.82 -8.24
CA GLU A 204 22.32 -27.07 -6.83
C GLU A 204 21.53 -25.97 -6.08
N PRO A 205 20.88 -26.29 -4.94
CA PRO A 205 20.14 -25.32 -4.15
C PRO A 205 21.01 -24.62 -3.09
N ALA A 206 21.10 -23.29 -3.17
CA ALA A 206 21.79 -22.46 -2.18
C ALA A 206 20.99 -22.32 -0.86
N ARG A 207 21.63 -22.82 0.21
CA ARG A 207 21.54 -22.49 1.65
C ARG A 207 20.56 -21.39 2.09
N LYS A 208 19.59 -21.80 2.93
CA LYS A 208 18.84 -20.93 3.85
C LYS A 208 19.75 -20.46 4.99
N LYS A 209 19.99 -19.15 5.11
CA LYS A 209 20.62 -18.56 6.30
C LYS A 209 19.59 -18.44 7.43
N ALA A 210 19.81 -19.23 8.47
CA ALA A 210 19.17 -19.07 9.77
C ALA A 210 19.73 -17.81 10.45
N ALA A 211 18.84 -16.92 10.89
CA ALA A 211 19.22 -15.76 11.70
C ALA A 211 19.36 -16.21 13.16
N ASN A 212 20.59 -16.17 13.66
CA ASN A 212 20.90 -16.40 15.07
C ASN A 212 20.41 -15.22 15.92
N VAL A 213 19.76 -15.57 17.02
CA VAL A 213 19.31 -14.67 18.07
C VAL A 213 20.51 -14.34 18.96
N THR A 214 20.79 -13.05 19.12
CA THR A 214 21.52 -12.56 20.30
C THR A 214 20.87 -11.27 20.76
N THR A 215 20.43 -11.34 22.02
CA THR A 215 19.84 -10.29 22.84
C THR A 215 20.79 -9.12 23.03
N THR A 216 20.29 -7.89 22.80
CA THR A 216 20.24 -6.74 23.74
C THR A 216 20.06 -5.45 22.95
N ALA A 217 18.81 -4.99 22.85
CA ALA A 217 18.45 -3.58 22.68
C ALA A 217 16.94 -3.48 22.92
N THR A 218 16.51 -2.52 23.73
CA THR A 218 15.11 -2.09 23.89
C THR A 218 14.58 -1.58 22.55
N THR A 219 14.29 -2.51 21.65
CA THR A 219 13.64 -2.27 20.38
C THR A 219 12.14 -2.36 20.63
N ASN A 220 11.39 -1.36 20.20
CA ASN A 220 9.93 -1.42 20.24
C ASN A 220 9.49 -2.67 19.48
N ARG A 221 8.95 -3.65 20.21
CA ARG A 221 8.47 -4.89 19.62
C ARG A 221 7.41 -4.55 18.57
N SER A 222 7.38 -5.29 17.46
CA SER A 222 6.47 -4.98 16.34
C SER A 222 5.18 -5.79 16.34
N HIS A 223 5.05 -6.79 17.22
CA HIS A 223 3.95 -7.74 17.27
C HIS A 223 3.29 -7.77 18.65
N PHE A 224 2.00 -8.09 18.67
CA PHE A 224 1.22 -8.28 19.90
C PHE A 224 1.61 -9.59 20.59
N VAL A 225 1.79 -9.53 21.91
CA VAL A 225 1.86 -10.70 22.78
C VAL A 225 0.61 -10.78 23.68
N SER A 226 0.46 -11.84 24.47
CA SER A 226 -0.71 -12.01 25.35
C SER A 226 -0.93 -10.86 26.33
N SER A 227 0.11 -10.31 26.95
CA SER A 227 -0.05 -9.14 27.82
C SER A 227 -0.54 -7.90 27.06
N ASP A 228 -0.10 -7.65 25.82
CA ASP A 228 -0.66 -6.58 24.98
C ASP A 228 -2.13 -6.84 24.62
N ASP A 229 -2.48 -8.09 24.31
CA ASP A 229 -3.85 -8.47 23.97
C ASP A 229 -4.78 -8.22 25.17
N ILE A 230 -4.34 -8.54 26.39
CA ILE A 230 -5.09 -8.28 27.62
C ILE A 230 -5.29 -6.77 27.81
N LEU A 231 -4.25 -5.94 27.62
CA LEU A 231 -4.37 -4.48 27.71
C LEU A 231 -5.35 -3.94 26.65
N LEU A 232 -5.22 -4.40 25.41
CA LEU A 232 -6.13 -4.04 24.31
C LEU A 232 -7.57 -4.39 24.66
N LEU A 233 -7.84 -5.61 25.10
CA LEU A 233 -9.18 -6.08 25.47
C LEU A 233 -9.74 -5.30 26.67
N THR A 234 -8.90 -4.96 27.64
CA THR A 234 -9.29 -4.13 28.78
C THR A 234 -9.82 -2.77 28.31
N GLN A 235 -9.04 -2.07 27.48
CA GLN A 235 -9.45 -0.76 26.98
C GLN A 235 -10.66 -0.84 26.03
N VAL A 236 -10.77 -1.90 25.23
CA VAL A 236 -11.94 -2.16 24.38
C VAL A 236 -13.21 -2.35 25.20
N LEU A 237 -13.17 -3.10 26.30
CA LEU A 237 -14.33 -3.31 27.18
C LEU A 237 -14.76 -2.03 27.91
N VAL A 238 -13.79 -1.17 28.25
CA VAL A 238 -14.07 0.12 28.90
C VAL A 238 -14.70 1.11 27.91
N ILE A 239 -14.08 1.28 26.75
CA ILE A 239 -14.47 2.32 25.79
C ILE A 239 -15.66 1.88 24.92
N LYS A 240 -15.77 0.58 24.64
CA LYS A 240 -16.78 -0.01 23.76
C LYS A 240 -16.87 0.72 22.41
N PRO A 241 -15.84 0.61 21.54
CA PRO A 241 -15.75 1.39 20.30
C PRO A 241 -16.96 1.27 19.36
N TRP A 242 -17.68 0.15 19.41
CA TRP A 242 -18.89 -0.09 18.61
C TRP A 242 -20.10 0.76 19.02
N THR A 243 -20.05 1.44 20.17
CA THR A 243 -21.15 2.30 20.64
C THR A 243 -21.08 3.73 20.08
N PHE A 244 -19.95 4.10 19.46
CA PHE A 244 -19.73 5.43 18.90
C PHE A 244 -20.49 5.61 17.58
N PRO A 245 -21.03 6.81 17.29
CA PRO A 245 -21.63 7.11 15.98
C PRO A 245 -20.68 6.83 14.82
N TYR A 246 -19.39 7.16 15.02
CA TYR A 246 -18.32 6.76 14.13
C TYR A 246 -17.38 5.79 14.88
N VAL A 247 -17.48 4.51 14.56
CA VAL A 247 -16.77 3.42 15.26
C VAL A 247 -15.26 3.67 15.38
N MET A 248 -14.63 4.28 14.37
CA MET A 248 -13.19 4.58 14.38
C MET A 248 -12.77 5.64 15.40
N ASP A 249 -13.68 6.52 15.83
CA ASP A 249 -13.41 7.50 16.88
C ASP A 249 -13.26 6.80 18.24
N GLY A 250 -14.09 5.79 18.50
CA GLY A 250 -13.93 4.92 19.67
C GLY A 250 -12.61 4.15 19.65
N TRP A 251 -12.20 3.63 18.49
CA TRP A 251 -10.90 2.96 18.34
C TRP A 251 -9.71 3.90 18.51
N GLN A 252 -9.87 5.19 18.19
CA GLN A 252 -8.86 6.19 18.46
C GLN A 252 -8.71 6.41 19.96
N GLN A 253 -9.80 6.53 20.70
CA GLN A 253 -9.74 6.61 22.17
C GLN A 253 -9.06 5.38 22.79
N VAL A 254 -9.34 4.17 22.26
CA VAL A 254 -8.65 2.94 22.71
C VAL A 254 -7.15 3.07 22.51
N THR A 255 -6.73 3.57 21.35
CA THR A 255 -5.30 3.72 21.02
C THR A 255 -4.63 4.78 21.89
N GLU A 256 -5.32 5.89 22.17
CA GLU A 256 -4.83 6.96 23.05
C GLU A 256 -4.68 6.46 24.50
N LYS A 257 -5.64 5.69 25.02
CA LYS A 257 -5.51 5.04 26.34
C LYS A 257 -4.40 4.02 26.38
N LEU A 258 -4.27 3.17 25.35
CA LEU A 258 -3.16 2.22 25.27
C LEU A 258 -1.80 2.91 25.22
N ARG A 259 -1.66 4.04 24.52
CA ARG A 259 -0.41 4.81 24.49
C ARG A 259 -0.05 5.42 25.84
N ALA A 260 -1.03 5.68 26.69
CA ALA A 260 -0.81 6.17 28.05
C ALA A 260 -0.34 5.07 29.02
N GLU A 261 -0.51 3.80 28.67
CA GLU A 261 -0.05 2.66 29.48
C GLU A 261 1.45 2.41 29.28
N GLU A 262 2.25 2.53 30.34
CA GLU A 262 3.71 2.30 30.30
C GLU A 262 4.07 0.85 29.88
N SER A 263 3.15 -0.08 30.14
CA SER A 263 3.28 -1.49 29.81
C SER A 263 3.03 -1.79 28.32
N PHE A 264 2.40 -0.87 27.57
CA PHE A 264 2.09 -1.05 26.16
C PHE A 264 3.17 -0.42 25.27
N ARG A 265 4.10 -1.25 24.78
CA ARG A 265 5.30 -0.80 24.04
C ARG A 265 5.15 -0.88 22.52
N LEU A 266 3.92 -0.78 22.02
CA LEU A 266 3.60 -0.92 20.60
C LEU A 266 3.13 0.41 20.00
N ASP A 267 3.77 0.85 18.92
CA ASP A 267 3.22 1.94 18.09
C ASP A 267 2.24 1.37 17.06
N LYS A 268 0.95 1.34 17.42
CA LYS A 268 -0.14 0.82 16.59
C LYS A 268 -1.19 1.88 16.32
N THR A 269 -1.80 1.77 15.14
CA THR A 269 -2.92 2.61 14.74
C THR A 269 -4.24 2.01 15.22
N ALA A 270 -5.28 2.84 15.34
CA ALA A 270 -6.65 2.42 15.65
C ALA A 270 -7.11 1.23 14.79
N GLY A 271 -6.89 1.28 13.46
CA GLY A 271 -7.22 0.18 12.56
C GLY A 271 -6.40 -1.11 12.80
N ALA A 272 -5.15 -1.00 13.27
CA ALA A 272 -4.35 -2.17 13.63
C ALA A 272 -4.85 -2.83 14.92
N CYS A 273 -5.28 -2.04 15.91
CA CYS A 273 -5.92 -2.53 17.13
C CYS A 273 -7.26 -3.22 16.82
N GLN A 274 -8.08 -2.63 15.96
CA GLN A 274 -9.33 -3.25 15.49
C GLN A 274 -9.08 -4.58 14.75
N ALA A 275 -8.13 -4.60 13.82
CA ALA A 275 -7.77 -5.82 13.09
C ALA A 275 -7.27 -6.92 14.05
N ARG A 276 -6.54 -6.53 15.10
CA ARG A 276 -6.09 -7.47 16.14
C ARG A 276 -7.27 -8.07 16.91
N LEU A 277 -8.25 -7.25 17.33
CA LEU A 277 -9.46 -7.76 17.99
C LEU A 277 -10.24 -8.72 17.07
N ASN A 278 -10.46 -8.34 15.81
CA ASN A 278 -11.19 -9.17 14.86
C ASN A 278 -10.50 -10.52 14.63
N LEU A 279 -9.17 -10.54 14.61
CA LEU A 279 -8.39 -11.78 14.54
C LEU A 279 -8.60 -12.66 15.77
N LEU A 280 -8.57 -12.08 16.98
CA LEU A 280 -8.79 -12.81 18.24
C LEU A 280 -10.22 -13.38 18.31
N LEU A 281 -11.23 -12.60 17.95
CA LEU A 281 -12.62 -13.06 17.84
C LEU A 281 -12.75 -14.19 16.81
N GLY A 282 -12.06 -14.07 15.67
CA GLY A 282 -12.02 -15.11 14.64
C GLY A 282 -11.41 -16.41 15.15
N HIS A 283 -10.31 -16.35 15.90
CA HIS A 283 -9.70 -17.54 16.51
C HIS A 283 -10.60 -18.19 17.56
N LEU A 284 -11.28 -17.40 18.40
CA LEU A 284 -12.24 -17.92 19.38
C LEU A 284 -13.40 -18.64 18.69
N LYS A 285 -14.02 -18.01 17.68
CA LYS A 285 -15.11 -18.61 16.89
C LYS A 285 -14.70 -19.90 16.18
N ALA A 286 -13.44 -19.99 15.76
CA ALA A 286 -12.89 -21.18 15.10
C ALA A 286 -12.40 -22.27 16.08
N GLY A 287 -12.51 -22.06 17.40
CA GLY A 287 -11.97 -22.98 18.40
C GLY A 287 -10.45 -23.15 18.34
N ASN A 288 -9.72 -22.18 17.76
CA ASN A 288 -8.28 -22.27 17.55
C ASN A 288 -7.49 -21.86 18.81
N THR A 289 -7.55 -22.72 19.83
CA THR A 289 -6.90 -22.52 21.12
C THR A 289 -5.38 -22.44 21.01
N THR A 290 -4.77 -23.16 20.06
CA THR A 290 -3.32 -23.10 19.79
C THR A 290 -2.87 -21.71 19.35
N ALA A 291 -3.62 -21.05 18.46
CA ALA A 291 -3.30 -19.69 18.02
C ALA A 291 -3.49 -18.66 19.15
N LEU A 292 -4.49 -18.86 20.01
CA LEU A 292 -4.73 -18.02 21.18
C LEU A 292 -3.67 -18.25 22.29
N ARG A 293 -3.11 -19.45 22.43
CA ARG A 293 -2.08 -19.80 23.43
C ARG A 293 -0.64 -19.49 23.00
N LYS A 294 -0.42 -19.15 21.72
CA LYS A 294 0.92 -19.05 21.12
C LYS A 294 1.92 -18.13 21.85
N SER A 295 1.44 -17.23 22.71
CA SER A 295 2.25 -16.45 23.64
C SER A 295 1.58 -16.38 25.01
N GLY A 296 2.38 -16.20 26.07
CA GLY A 296 1.89 -15.97 27.44
C GLY A 296 1.78 -17.21 28.33
N THR A 297 1.45 -16.98 29.60
CA THR A 297 1.23 -18.03 30.61
C THR A 297 -0.16 -18.66 30.49
N GLU A 298 -0.42 -19.73 31.24
CA GLU A 298 -1.74 -20.37 31.29
C GLU A 298 -2.81 -19.41 31.84
N GLU A 299 -2.47 -18.66 32.89
CA GLU A 299 -3.35 -17.67 33.49
C GLU A 299 -3.66 -16.51 32.53
N GLU A 300 -2.66 -16.06 31.77
CA GLU A 300 -2.86 -15.04 30.73
C GLU A 300 -3.75 -15.56 29.61
N PHE A 301 -3.62 -16.84 29.24
CA PHE A 301 -4.47 -17.47 28.23
C PHE A 301 -5.93 -17.52 28.69
N ASP A 302 -6.20 -17.98 29.91
CA ASP A 302 -7.55 -18.07 30.45
C ASP A 302 -8.20 -16.69 30.58
N ARG A 303 -7.48 -15.73 31.17
CA ARG A 303 -7.93 -14.35 31.29
C ARG A 303 -8.25 -13.75 29.92
N LYS A 304 -7.37 -13.94 28.94
CA LYS A 304 -7.58 -13.44 27.58
C LYS A 304 -8.81 -14.07 26.93
N CYS A 305 -9.00 -15.39 27.05
CA CYS A 305 -10.16 -16.07 26.48
C CYS A 305 -11.47 -15.56 27.10
N ALA A 306 -11.51 -15.38 28.43
CA ALA A 306 -12.65 -14.80 29.13
C ALA A 306 -12.98 -13.38 28.61
N MET A 307 -11.96 -12.53 28.44
CA MET A 307 -12.16 -11.17 27.93
C MET A 307 -12.62 -11.15 26.47
N ILE A 308 -12.11 -12.03 25.59
CA ILE A 308 -12.56 -12.12 24.20
C ILE A 308 -14.03 -12.56 24.16
N ALA A 309 -14.43 -13.53 24.99
CA ALA A 309 -15.81 -13.99 25.09
C ALA A 309 -16.76 -12.87 25.57
N GLU A 310 -16.33 -12.09 26.57
CA GLU A 310 -17.10 -10.95 27.07
C GLU A 310 -17.25 -9.85 26.02
N VAL A 311 -16.18 -9.51 25.27
CA VAL A 311 -16.28 -8.56 24.15
C VAL A 311 -17.27 -9.07 23.10
N ALA A 312 -17.19 -10.37 22.73
CA ALA A 312 -18.09 -10.97 21.76
C ALA A 312 -19.57 -10.89 22.21
N LYS A 313 -19.83 -11.13 23.50
CA LYS A 313 -21.15 -11.01 24.11
C LYS A 313 -21.69 -9.59 24.02
N GLN A 314 -20.93 -8.59 24.50
CA GLN A 314 -21.38 -7.19 24.49
C GLN A 314 -21.61 -6.64 23.07
N MET A 315 -20.78 -7.04 22.10
CA MET A 315 -21.00 -6.67 20.70
C MET A 315 -22.29 -7.29 20.14
N GLY A 316 -22.57 -8.55 20.46
CA GLY A 316 -23.80 -9.22 20.03
C GLY A 316 -25.06 -8.63 20.66
N GLU A 317 -25.01 -8.31 21.96
CA GLU A 317 -26.11 -7.62 22.67
C GLU A 317 -26.41 -6.24 22.05
N TYR A 318 -25.37 -5.47 21.74
CA TYR A 318 -25.51 -4.17 21.09
C TYR A 318 -26.12 -4.29 19.68
N GLU A 319 -25.66 -5.24 18.88
CA GLU A 319 -26.20 -5.50 17.54
C GLU A 319 -27.68 -5.92 17.59
N ASN A 320 -28.05 -6.75 18.58
CA ASN A 320 -29.43 -7.18 18.78
C ASN A 320 -30.33 -6.01 19.23
N ALA A 321 -29.84 -5.14 20.13
CA ALA A 321 -30.56 -3.95 20.57
C ALA A 321 -30.79 -2.95 19.41
N GLN A 322 -29.79 -2.78 18.55
CA GLN A 322 -29.89 -1.99 17.32
C GLN A 322 -30.92 -2.55 16.34
N LYS A 323 -30.99 -3.89 16.18
CA LYS A 323 -31.98 -4.55 15.32
C LYS A 323 -33.40 -4.45 15.89
N GLY A 324 -33.56 -4.55 17.21
CA GLY A 324 -34.86 -4.40 17.89
C GLY A 324 -35.46 -3.00 17.77
N ASN A 325 -34.62 -1.96 17.77
CA ASN A 325 -35.05 -0.56 17.62
C ASN A 325 -35.40 -0.15 16.18
N ASN A 326 -35.12 -0.97 15.17
CA ASN A 326 -35.39 -0.68 13.75
C ASN A 326 -36.68 -1.34 13.22
N LEU A 327 -37.53 -1.91 14.08
CA LEU A 327 -38.90 -2.27 13.71
C LEU A 327 -39.77 -0.99 13.66
N PRO A 328 -40.62 -0.79 12.64
CA PRO A 328 -41.40 0.43 12.51
C PRO A 328 -42.50 0.41 13.59
N VAL A 329 -42.30 1.18 14.65
CA VAL A 329 -43.37 1.54 15.58
C VAL A 329 -44.35 2.42 14.80
N VAL A 330 -45.55 1.88 14.63
CA VAL A 330 -46.71 2.56 14.06
C VAL A 330 -46.93 3.87 14.82
N VAL A 331 -47.10 4.92 14.01
CA VAL A 331 -47.42 6.29 14.40
C VAL A 331 -48.62 6.30 15.33
N GLU A 332 -48.45 6.86 16.53
CA GLU A 332 -49.56 7.48 17.26
C GLU A 332 -49.15 8.87 17.74
N SER A 333 -49.85 9.84 17.16
CA SER A 333 -49.77 11.28 17.33
C SER A 333 -50.14 11.69 18.77
N VAL A 334 -49.56 12.77 19.34
CA VAL A 334 -50.17 14.10 19.69
C VAL A 334 -49.55 14.54 21.06
N PRO A 335 -49.47 15.83 21.48
CA PRO A 335 -48.91 17.04 20.87
C PRO A 335 -47.87 17.81 21.74
N SER A 336 -47.25 18.78 21.07
CA SER A 336 -46.53 19.98 21.52
C SER A 336 -46.90 20.64 22.86
N ALA A 337 -45.89 21.01 23.65
CA ALA A 337 -45.95 22.09 24.64
C ALA A 337 -44.71 23.00 24.55
N ARG A 338 -44.97 24.29 24.30
CA ARG A 338 -44.02 25.41 24.19
C ARG A 338 -43.45 25.78 25.57
N GLN A 339 -42.15 26.10 25.65
CA GLN A 339 -41.60 27.04 26.63
C GLN A 339 -40.51 27.94 26.01
N ASN A 340 -40.56 29.22 26.39
CA ASN A 340 -39.84 30.37 25.84
C ASN A 340 -38.33 30.42 26.17
N PRO A 341 -37.50 31.14 25.40
CA PRO A 341 -36.08 31.35 25.70
C PRO A 341 -35.87 32.63 26.52
N VAL A 342 -35.08 32.53 27.61
CA VAL A 342 -34.55 33.70 28.33
C VAL A 342 -33.08 33.87 27.94
N ALA A 343 -32.77 35.05 27.42
CA ALA A 343 -31.44 35.49 27.04
C ALA A 343 -30.55 35.72 28.27
N VAL A 344 -29.32 35.23 28.21
CA VAL A 344 -28.19 35.79 28.98
C VAL A 344 -26.97 35.78 28.06
N ASN A 345 -26.52 36.98 27.69
CA ASN A 345 -25.38 37.19 26.82
C ASN A 345 -24.63 38.43 27.30
N THR A 346 -23.51 38.28 28.04
CA THR A 346 -22.64 39.44 28.35
C THR A 346 -21.16 39.15 28.72
N MET A 347 -20.55 38.00 28.39
CA MET A 347 -19.12 37.74 28.73
C MET A 347 -18.30 36.91 27.70
N LEU A 348 -18.73 36.82 26.44
CA LEU A 348 -18.11 35.98 25.39
C LEU A 348 -17.15 36.64 24.36
N PRO A 349 -17.05 37.97 24.16
CA PRO A 349 -16.22 38.53 23.07
C PRO A 349 -14.70 38.40 23.26
N ASP A 350 -14.20 38.35 24.50
CA ASP A 350 -12.76 38.48 24.78
C ASP A 350 -11.99 37.17 24.56
N LEU A 351 -12.60 36.03 24.92
CA LEU A 351 -12.06 34.69 24.65
C LEU A 351 -12.03 34.35 23.16
N ALA A 352 -12.98 34.87 22.37
CA ALA A 352 -13.00 34.66 20.92
C ALA A 352 -11.82 35.37 20.23
N LYS A 353 -11.53 36.62 20.63
CA LYS A 353 -10.38 37.39 20.12
C LYS A 353 -9.05 36.75 20.51
N GLU A 354 -8.92 36.22 21.72
CA GLU A 354 -7.69 35.55 22.12
C GLU A 354 -7.47 34.21 21.41
N ARG A 355 -8.55 33.46 21.14
CA ARG A 355 -8.51 32.26 20.28
C ARG A 355 -8.09 32.59 18.85
N GLU A 356 -8.56 33.71 18.31
CA GLU A 356 -8.16 34.19 16.99
C GLU A 356 -6.68 34.57 16.92
N ARG A 357 -6.15 35.29 17.92
CA ARG A 357 -4.71 35.60 18.01
C ARG A 357 -3.84 34.34 18.12
N MET A 358 -4.28 33.34 18.89
CA MET A 358 -3.58 32.05 18.97
C MET A 358 -3.60 31.30 17.63
N ALA A 359 -4.72 31.34 16.90
CA ALA A 359 -4.82 30.76 15.56
C ALA A 359 -3.89 31.47 14.56
N GLN A 360 -3.83 32.81 14.59
CA GLN A 360 -2.93 33.60 13.76
C GLN A 360 -1.45 33.30 14.04
N ARG A 361 -1.04 33.26 15.32
CA ARG A 361 0.34 32.89 15.71
C ARG A 361 0.73 31.49 15.23
N ARG A 362 -0.21 30.54 15.28
CA ARG A 362 0.02 29.17 14.79
C ARG A 362 0.20 29.14 13.26
N LEU A 363 -0.51 30.00 12.55
CA LEU A 363 -0.42 30.11 11.09
C LEU A 363 0.91 30.75 10.67
N GLU A 364 1.34 31.83 11.35
CA GLU A 364 2.64 32.48 11.12
C GLU A 364 3.82 31.52 11.42
N LEU A 365 3.69 30.69 12.46
CA LEU A 365 4.72 29.68 12.78
C LEU A 365 4.77 28.57 11.72
N MET A 366 3.62 28.17 11.18
CA MET A 366 3.56 27.21 10.07
C MET A 366 4.16 27.79 8.78
N GLU A 367 3.87 29.05 8.48
CA GLU A 367 4.42 29.78 7.33
C GLU A 367 5.95 29.87 7.41
N ARG A 368 6.50 30.32 8.55
CA ARG A 368 7.96 30.34 8.77
C ARG A 368 8.60 28.97 8.68
N LYS A 369 7.91 27.91 9.13
CA LYS A 369 8.43 26.54 9.03
C LYS A 369 8.47 26.07 7.57
N MET A 370 7.40 26.33 6.82
CA MET A 370 7.30 26.03 5.40
C MET A 370 8.35 26.79 4.58
N GLU A 371 8.55 28.08 4.89
CA GLU A 371 9.56 28.92 4.24
C GLU A 371 10.98 28.38 4.48
N ARG A 372 11.29 27.97 5.73
CA ARG A 372 12.59 27.35 6.04
C ARG A 372 12.81 26.03 5.32
N GLU A 373 11.78 25.20 5.22
CA GLU A 373 11.84 23.92 4.51
C GLU A 373 12.04 24.13 3.00
N LEU A 374 11.31 25.09 2.42
CA LEU A 374 11.48 25.47 1.02
C LEU A 374 12.89 26.03 0.75
N ALA A 375 13.40 26.88 1.64
CA ALA A 375 14.76 27.43 1.53
C ALA A 375 15.84 26.35 1.68
N ALA A 376 15.61 25.33 2.51
CA ALA A 376 16.51 24.19 2.65
C ALA A 376 16.49 23.30 1.40
N GLN A 377 15.30 23.03 0.84
CA GLN A 377 15.15 22.26 -0.40
C GLN A 377 15.80 22.99 -1.59
N LYS A 378 15.61 24.31 -1.67
CA LYS A 378 16.26 25.16 -2.68
C LYS A 378 17.79 25.09 -2.56
N ARG A 379 18.35 25.28 -1.35
CA ARG A 379 19.79 25.14 -1.11
C ARG A 379 20.32 23.75 -1.49
N HIS A 380 19.62 22.69 -1.11
CA HIS A 380 20.02 21.34 -1.50
C HIS A 380 19.99 21.16 -3.03
N SER A 381 18.99 21.71 -3.73
CA SER A 381 18.95 21.67 -5.20
C SER A 381 20.08 22.47 -5.86
N GLU A 382 20.38 23.66 -5.32
CA GLU A 382 21.49 24.51 -5.79
C GLU A 382 22.84 23.84 -5.58
N GLU A 383 23.05 23.16 -4.45
CA GLU A 383 24.25 22.39 -4.18
C GLU A 383 24.44 21.21 -5.16
N GLN A 384 23.35 20.53 -5.55
CA GLN A 384 23.41 19.46 -6.55
C GLN A 384 23.77 20.03 -7.93
N VAL A 385 23.19 21.17 -8.32
CA VAL A 385 23.52 21.85 -9.58
C VAL A 385 24.97 22.30 -9.59
N ALA A 386 25.44 22.97 -8.53
CA ALA A 386 26.84 23.43 -8.42
C ALA A 386 27.83 22.25 -8.48
N ARG A 387 27.48 21.10 -7.90
CA ARG A 387 28.29 19.88 -7.99
C ARG A 387 28.37 19.35 -9.43
N LEU A 388 27.23 19.33 -10.14
CA LEU A 388 27.18 18.91 -11.54
C LEU A 388 27.95 19.87 -12.45
N GLU A 389 27.79 21.18 -12.24
CA GLU A 389 28.54 22.20 -12.97
C GLU A 389 30.05 22.05 -12.76
N LYS A 390 30.49 21.82 -11.51
CA LYS A 390 31.90 21.59 -11.22
C LYS A 390 32.44 20.36 -11.96
N LEU A 391 31.69 19.25 -11.94
CA LEU A 391 32.08 18.01 -12.62
C LEU A 391 32.15 18.19 -14.14
N HIS A 392 31.22 18.95 -14.72
CA HIS A 392 31.24 19.31 -16.13
C HIS A 392 32.47 20.16 -16.51
N HIS A 393 32.81 21.18 -15.72
CA HIS A 393 34.01 22.01 -15.95
C HIS A 393 35.29 21.18 -15.83
N GLU A 394 35.39 20.30 -14.84
CA GLU A 394 36.53 19.39 -14.69
C GLU A 394 36.67 18.45 -15.90
N GLN A 395 35.57 17.87 -16.38
CA GLN A 395 35.57 17.03 -17.57
C GLN A 395 36.02 17.80 -18.82
N GLN A 396 35.52 19.02 -19.02
CA GLN A 396 35.90 19.87 -20.13
C GLN A 396 37.40 20.23 -20.10
N LYS A 397 37.93 20.52 -18.90
CA LYS A 397 39.35 20.80 -18.71
C LYS A 397 40.22 19.59 -19.05
N VAL A 398 39.85 18.39 -18.58
CA VAL A 398 40.56 17.15 -18.92
C VAL A 398 40.57 16.91 -20.43
N GLN A 399 39.44 17.14 -21.12
CA GLN A 399 39.37 17.02 -22.58
C GLN A 399 40.29 18.03 -23.29
N GLN A 400 40.33 19.29 -22.83
CA GLN A 400 41.23 20.30 -23.39
C GLN A 400 42.70 19.94 -23.18
N GLU A 401 43.07 19.43 -22.00
CA GLU A 401 44.43 18.98 -21.70
C GLU A 401 44.84 17.79 -22.58
N GLN A 402 43.96 16.81 -22.76
CA GLN A 402 44.19 15.68 -23.68
C GLN A 402 44.39 16.15 -25.12
N HIS A 403 43.55 17.08 -25.60
CA HIS A 403 43.69 17.63 -26.95
C HIS A 403 45.01 18.41 -27.11
N ALA A 404 45.40 19.21 -26.11
CA ALA A 404 46.66 19.95 -26.12
C ALA A 404 47.88 19.01 -26.14
N GLN A 405 47.86 17.92 -25.35
CA GLN A 405 48.91 16.90 -25.36
C GLN A 405 49.02 16.20 -26.73
N LEU A 406 47.88 15.89 -27.37
CA LEU A 406 47.86 15.30 -28.70
C LEU A 406 48.51 16.24 -29.72
N LEU A 407 48.15 17.53 -29.71
CA LEU A 407 48.76 18.53 -30.60
C LEU A 407 50.26 18.67 -30.38
N ALA A 408 50.72 18.71 -29.12
CA ALA A 408 52.14 18.77 -28.79
C ALA A 408 52.90 17.53 -29.31
N THR A 409 52.30 16.34 -29.18
CA THR A 409 52.88 15.09 -29.69
C THR A 409 52.98 15.11 -31.22
N ILE A 410 51.94 15.60 -31.91
CA ILE A 410 51.96 15.75 -33.37
C ILE A 410 53.05 16.73 -33.81
N GLN A 411 53.19 17.87 -33.13
CA GLN A 411 54.25 18.85 -33.44
C GLN A 411 55.65 18.26 -33.21
N GLN A 412 55.85 17.50 -32.13
CA GLN A 412 57.11 16.82 -31.88
C GLN A 412 57.44 15.80 -32.99
N GLN A 413 56.45 15.02 -33.42
CA GLN A 413 56.62 14.08 -34.54
C GLN A 413 56.97 14.80 -35.85
N GLN A 414 56.33 15.94 -36.14
CA GLN A 414 56.65 16.77 -37.30
C GLN A 414 58.07 17.33 -37.24
N ALA A 415 58.52 17.82 -36.08
CA ALA A 415 59.88 18.32 -35.89
C ALA A 415 60.93 17.21 -36.10
N MET A 416 60.73 16.03 -35.51
CA MET A 416 61.60 14.88 -35.71
C MET A 416 61.65 14.44 -37.19
N MET A 417 60.50 14.44 -37.88
CA MET A 417 60.46 14.16 -39.33
C MET A 417 61.27 15.19 -40.12
N PHE A 418 61.15 16.47 -39.77
CA PHE A 418 61.86 17.55 -40.45
C PHE A 418 63.38 17.46 -40.24
N ASP A 419 63.83 17.13 -39.03
CA ASP A 419 65.25 16.90 -38.74
C ASP A 419 65.78 15.66 -39.48
N LEU A 420 64.98 14.60 -39.58
CA LEU A 420 65.32 13.42 -40.37
C LEU A 420 65.47 13.76 -41.86
N ILE A 421 64.55 14.55 -42.42
CA ILE A 421 64.61 15.02 -43.82
C ILE A 421 65.86 15.89 -44.04
N LYS A 422 66.19 16.79 -43.12
CA LYS A 422 67.43 17.60 -43.18
C LYS A 422 68.69 16.73 -43.12
N SER A 423 68.71 15.69 -42.29
CA SER A 423 69.84 14.76 -42.18
C SER A 423 70.07 13.92 -43.46
N LEU A 424 69.03 13.75 -44.26
CA LEU A 424 69.05 13.00 -45.53
C LEU A 424 69.25 13.91 -46.76
N ALA A 425 69.22 15.24 -46.59
CA ALA A 425 69.48 16.19 -47.66
C ALA A 425 71.00 16.28 -47.95
N PRO A 426 71.44 16.15 -49.21
CA PRO A 426 72.85 16.21 -49.54
C PRO A 426 73.41 17.62 -49.29
N VAL A 427 74.50 17.71 -48.53
CA VAL A 427 75.26 18.95 -48.31
C VAL A 427 75.78 19.44 -49.65
N HIS A 428 75.16 20.48 -50.23
CA HIS A 428 75.78 21.21 -51.33
C HIS A 428 76.91 22.06 -50.74
N ASN A 429 78.12 21.66 -51.10
CA ASN A 429 79.38 22.13 -50.56
C ASN A 429 79.74 23.48 -51.21
N GLU A 430 79.24 24.59 -50.67
CA GLU A 430 79.78 25.92 -50.98
C GLU A 430 81.08 26.12 -50.19
N ASN A 431 82.19 25.59 -50.69
CA ASN A 431 83.57 25.98 -50.34
C ASN A 431 84.58 25.48 -51.39
N GLN A 432 84.44 25.98 -52.61
CA GLN A 432 85.52 26.29 -53.56
C GLN A 432 85.08 27.66 -54.11
N GLU A 433 85.77 28.79 -53.96
CA GLU A 433 87.18 29.08 -54.18
C GLU A 433 87.65 30.22 -53.27
N GLN A 434 88.56 29.93 -52.34
CA GLN A 434 89.61 30.88 -51.95
C GLN A 434 90.85 30.08 -51.53
N ALA A 435 91.58 29.57 -52.52
CA ALA A 435 92.99 29.21 -52.39
C ALA A 435 93.69 29.13 -53.76
N GLN A 436 94.41 30.22 -54.06
CA GLN A 436 95.70 30.28 -54.76
C GLN A 436 95.79 30.17 -56.30
N THR A 437 96.39 31.25 -56.83
CA THR A 437 97.15 31.49 -58.09
C THR A 437 96.41 31.60 -59.41
#